data_AF-A0A8T3PPR8-F1
#
_entry.id   AF-A0A8T3PPR8-F1
#
_cell.length_a   1.000
_cell.length_b   1.000
_cell.length_c   1.000
_cell.angle_alpha   90.00
_cell.angle_beta   90.00
_cell.angle_gamma   90.00
#
_symmetry.space_group_name_H-M   'P 1'
#
loop_
_entity.id
_entity.type
_entity.pdbx_description
1 polymer ?
#
loop_
_entity_poly.entity_id
_entity_poly.type
_entity_poly.pdbx_seq_one_letter_code
_entity_poly.pdbx_strand_id
1 'polypeptide(L)' 'MRLIAFVTDSGSITRILAYLGEPTKAPHIAPAARGPPWEETSIRAKAVRSP' A
#
# COMPACT_ATOMS: atom_id res chain seq x y z
N MET A 1 7.52 5.97 -29.09
CA MET A 1 8.40 5.05 -28.34
C MET A 1 8.49 5.51 -26.90
N ARG A 2 8.37 4.61 -25.91
CA ARG A 2 8.45 4.93 -24.48
C ARG A 2 9.52 4.05 -23.83
N LEU A 3 10.47 4.68 -23.15
CA LEU A 3 11.48 4.01 -22.32
C LEU A 3 10.92 3.91 -20.90
N ILE A 4 10.93 2.69 -20.34
CA ILE A 4 10.55 2.42 -18.95
C ILE A 4 11.77 1.79 -18.28
N ALA A 5 12.28 2.42 -17.23
CA ALA A 5 13.43 1.94 -16.46
C ALA A 5 13.01 1.74 -15.00
N PHE A 6 13.46 0.63 -14.40
CA PHE A 6 13.29 0.37 -12.98
C PHE A 6 14.52 0.89 -12.23
N VAL A 7 14.31 1.83 -11.31
CA VAL A 7 15.34 2.41 -10.47
C VAL A 7 15.21 1.80 -9.07
N THR A 8 16.25 1.13 -8.60
CA THR A 8 16.28 0.47 -7.28
C THR A 8 17.22 1.17 -6.29
N ASP A 9 18.15 1.98 -6.78
CA ASP A 9 19.04 2.77 -5.92
C ASP A 9 18.27 3.87 -5.20
N SER A 10 18.34 3.87 -3.88
CA SER A 10 17.62 4.83 -3.03
C SER A 10 18.05 6.27 -3.28
N GLY A 11 19.34 6.53 -3.54
CA GLY A 11 19.84 7.88 -3.79
C GLY A 11 19.23 8.49 -5.06
N SER A 12 19.17 7.67 -6.12
CA SER A 12 18.55 8.01 -7.40
C SER A 12 17.05 8.29 -7.24
N ILE A 13 16.32 7.43 -6.51
CA ILE A 13 14.89 7.62 -6.24
C ILE A 13 14.66 8.95 -5.51
N THR A 14 15.41 9.21 -4.42
CA THR A 14 15.28 10.45 -3.65
C THR A 14 15.54 11.69 -4.49
N ARG A 15 16.55 11.66 -5.37
CA ARG A 15 16.89 12.80 -6.24
C ARG A 15 15.81 13.07 -7.28
N ILE A 16 15.21 12.03 -7.84
CA ILE A 16 14.07 12.14 -8.77
C ILE A 16 12.86 12.74 -8.05
N LEU A 17 12.48 12.20 -6.89
CA LEU A 17 11.34 12.70 -6.12
C LEU A 17 11.53 14.17 -5.71
N ALA A 18 12.73 14.52 -5.23
CA ALA A 18 13.07 15.90 -4.87
C ALA A 18 12.98 16.84 -6.08
N TYR A 19 13.45 16.42 -7.25
CA TYR A 19 13.34 17.20 -8.49
C TYR A 19 11.88 17.44 -8.90
N LEU A 20 10.99 16.48 -8.64
CA LEU A 20 9.55 16.60 -8.90
C LEU A 20 8.80 17.40 -7.82
N GLY A 21 9.44 17.73 -6.70
CA GLY A 21 8.78 18.34 -5.54
C GLY A 21 7.94 17.37 -4.72
N GLU A 22 8.11 16.06 -4.93
CA GLU A 22 7.40 15.02 -4.19
C GLU A 22 8.07 14.74 -2.83
N PRO A 23 7.31 14.23 -1.83
CA PRO A 23 7.88 13.79 -0.57
C PRO A 23 8.94 12.70 -0.78
N THR A 24 10.14 12.91 -0.25
CA THR A 24 11.25 11.94 -0.36
C THR A 24 11.22 10.87 0.72
N LYS A 25 10.44 11.07 1.79
CA LYS A 25 10.18 10.06 2.80
C LYS A 25 8.94 9.26 2.41
N ALA A 26 9.03 7.94 2.57
CA ALA A 26 7.86 7.10 2.46
C ALA A 26 6.78 7.56 3.48
N PRO A 27 5.50 7.56 3.09
CA PRO A 27 4.42 7.86 4.01
C PRO A 27 4.45 6.84 5.16
N HIS A 28 4.12 7.31 6.36
CA HIS A 28 3.99 6.42 7.50
C HIS A 28 2.77 5.53 7.29
N ILE A 29 3.00 4.28 6.90
CA ILE A 29 1.94 3.28 6.77
C ILE A 29 1.56 2.88 8.19
N ALA A 30 0.40 3.35 8.67
CA ALA A 30 -0.20 2.80 9.88
C ALA A 30 -0.37 1.27 9.72
N PRO A 31 -0.34 0.49 10.81
CA PRO A 31 -0.59 -0.95 10.73
C PRO A 31 -1.82 -1.19 9.86
N ALA A 32 -1.71 -2.08 8.87
CA ALA A 32 -2.82 -2.38 7.99
C ALA A 32 -4.05 -2.65 8.85
N ALA A 33 -5.09 -1.82 8.71
CA ALA A 33 -6.39 -2.14 9.27
C ALA A 33 -6.70 -3.60 8.86
N ARG A 34 -7.13 -4.40 9.83
CA ARG A 34 -7.18 -5.85 9.75
C ARG A 34 -8.00 -6.29 8.54
N GLY A 35 -7.31 -6.65 7.46
CA GLY A 35 -7.92 -7.10 6.22
C GLY A 35 -8.64 -5.98 5.44
N PRO A 36 -8.89 -6.20 4.15
CA PRO A 36 -9.74 -5.31 3.38
C PRO A 36 -11.16 -5.26 3.97
N PRO A 37 -11.91 -4.14 3.78
CA PRO A 37 -13.20 -3.90 4.44
C PRO A 37 -14.28 -4.96 4.22
N TRP A 38 -14.15 -5.80 3.19
CA TRP A 38 -15.11 -6.85 2.87
C TRP A 38 -14.93 -8.14 3.69
N GLU A 39 -13.81 -8.33 4.39
CA GLU A 39 -13.57 -9.54 5.19
C GLU A 39 -14.42 -9.60 6.47
N GLU A 40 -14.94 -8.47 6.97
CA GLU A 40 -15.71 -8.41 8.23
C GLU A 40 -17.09 -9.08 8.14
N THR A 41 -17.61 -9.30 6.93
CA THR A 41 -18.92 -9.94 6.71
C THR A 41 -18.91 -11.46 6.94
N SER A 42 -17.74 -12.10 7.02
CA SER A 42 -17.65 -13.56 7.16
C SER A 42 -17.84 -14.07 8.59
N ILE A 43 -17.72 -13.21 9.62
CA ILE A 43 -17.85 -13.64 11.02
C ILE A 43 -19.33 -13.79 11.43
N ARG A 44 -20.25 -13.04 10.81
CA ARG A 44 -21.68 -13.07 11.16
C ARG A 44 -22.45 -14.25 10.53
N ALA A 45 -21.96 -14.81 9.43
CA ALA A 45 -22.62 -15.93 8.74
C ALA A 45 -22.50 -17.29 9.46
N LYS A 46 -21.59 -17.42 10.43
CA LYS A 46 -21.38 -18.68 11.18
C LYS A 46 -22.29 -18.81 12.41
N ALA A 47 -22.92 -17.73 12.87
CA ALA A 47 -23.77 -17.71 14.06
C ALA A 47 -25.23 -18.12 13.80
N VAL A 48 -25.66 -18.17 12.53
CA VAL A 48 -27.02 -18.58 12.11
C VAL A 48 -26.95 -19.95 11.43
N ARG A 49 -26.21 -20.90 12.00
CA ARG A 49 -26.25 -22.32 11.63
C ARG A 49 -25.57 -23.13 12.73
N SER A 50 -26.24 -23.24 13.87
CA SER A 50 -26.00 -24.33 14.81
C SER A 50 -27.37 -24.88 15.21
N PRO A 51 -27.53 -26.22 15.19
CA PRO A 51 -28.81 -26.93 15.30
C PRO A 51 -29.45 -26.82 16.68
#